data_AF-A0A955NYG8-F1
#
_entry.id   AF-A0A955NYG8-F1
#
_cell.length_a   1.000
_cell.length_b   1.000
_cell.length_c   1.000
_cell.angle_alpha   90.00
_cell.angle_beta   90.00
_cell.angle_gamma   90.00
#
_symmetry.space_group_name_H-M   'P 1'
#
loop_
_entity.id
_entity.type
_entity.pdbx_description
1 polymer ?
#
loop_
_entity_poly.entity_id
_entity_poly.type
_entity_poly.pdbx_seq_one_letter_code
_entity_poly.pdbx_strand_id
1 'polypeptide(L)'
;MFLFGDENLRHHVPGEGQLNVFEAVFGLIGIFGLFKTKGLWRGWLLAWLLLSQIPAAITNEGLPHALRTLMIVPGFSLLAGVGVALAAHWLTQKSSVLSFAAIAILLVAQTVFVGYLFFQKFPNDEKAAYAWETGLVEALKWTEVSRGPTELCTLTGVLEYPEAYLQFVLKPDPGSIQRGGGYPGYHFLPLGRATDPRRDTAEGLYLERAYFAGKPPNWKKVPPPEEYEKMDLYWRLYRVTTP
;
A
#
# COMPACT_ATOMS: atom_id res chain seq x y z
N MET A 1 6.36 -5.27 12.50
CA MET A 1 7.32 -4.50 11.68
C MET A 1 8.42 -5.36 11.06
N PHE A 2 9.32 -5.99 11.84
CA PHE A 2 10.49 -6.71 11.28
C PHE A 2 10.18 -8.06 10.62
N LEU A 3 9.28 -8.88 11.17
CA LEU A 3 8.97 -10.21 10.62
C LEU A 3 7.73 -10.24 9.73
N PHE A 4 6.75 -9.38 10.05
CA PHE A 4 5.41 -9.43 9.45
C PHE A 4 4.97 -8.11 8.80
N GLY A 5 5.86 -7.10 8.75
CA GLY A 5 5.51 -5.79 8.18
C GLY A 5 4.63 -4.93 9.10
N ASP A 6 3.90 -3.98 8.50
CA ASP A 6 2.84 -3.22 9.16
C ASP A 6 1.45 -3.66 8.65
N GLU A 7 0.36 -3.17 9.21
CA GLU A 7 -0.97 -3.64 8.81
C GLU A 7 -1.41 -3.13 7.43
N ASN A 8 -0.81 -2.04 6.97
CA ASN A 8 -1.11 -1.47 5.67
C ASN A 8 -0.25 -2.11 4.58
N LEU A 9 -0.85 -3.06 3.86
CA LEU A 9 -0.19 -3.81 2.78
C LEU A 9 0.25 -2.93 1.59
N ARG A 10 -0.08 -1.64 1.57
CA ARG A 10 0.52 -0.68 0.62
C ARG A 10 1.99 -0.39 0.93
N HIS A 11 2.45 -0.64 2.15
CA HIS A 11 3.81 -0.28 2.58
C HIS A 11 4.82 -1.42 2.47
N HIS A 12 4.38 -2.66 2.33
CA HIS A 12 5.29 -3.81 2.20
C HIS A 12 4.63 -4.98 1.45
N VAL A 13 5.45 -5.92 0.98
CA VAL A 13 4.95 -7.15 0.36
C VAL A 13 4.33 -8.05 1.44
N PRO A 14 3.10 -8.57 1.25
CA PRO A 14 2.44 -9.43 2.22
C PRO A 14 3.30 -10.63 2.63
N GLY A 15 3.42 -10.84 3.95
CA GLY A 15 4.23 -11.89 4.54
C GLY A 15 5.74 -11.61 4.58
N GLU A 16 6.19 -10.45 4.11
CA GLU A 16 7.59 -9.98 4.26
C GLU A 16 7.70 -8.92 5.37
N GLY A 17 8.88 -8.80 5.97
CA GLY A 17 9.22 -7.69 6.85
C GLY A 17 9.38 -6.35 6.12
N GLN A 18 9.41 -5.25 6.88
CA GLN A 18 9.72 -3.92 6.31
C GLN A 18 11.17 -3.79 5.81
N LEU A 19 12.06 -4.64 6.32
CA LEU A 19 13.43 -4.74 5.84
C LEU A 19 13.57 -6.04 5.08
N ASN A 20 14.28 -5.97 3.96
CA ASN A 20 14.65 -7.16 3.23
C ASN A 20 15.56 -8.06 4.11
N VAL A 21 15.46 -9.39 3.96
CA VAL A 21 16.22 -10.34 4.79
C VAL A 21 17.73 -10.10 4.74
N PHE A 22 18.28 -9.75 3.58
CA PHE A 22 19.71 -9.47 3.43
C PHE A 22 20.08 -8.15 4.10
N GLU A 23 19.26 -7.10 3.94
CA GLU A 23 19.45 -5.84 4.65
C GLU A 23 19.41 -6.06 6.17
N ALA A 24 18.47 -6.85 6.67
CA ALA A 24 18.37 -7.17 8.09
C ALA A 24 19.63 -7.91 8.59
N VAL A 25 20.09 -8.95 7.89
CA VAL A 25 21.28 -9.71 8.27
C VAL A 25 22.54 -8.83 8.25
N PHE A 26 22.79 -8.11 7.17
CA PHE A 26 23.96 -7.23 7.10
C PHE A 26 23.84 -6.01 8.01
N GLY A 27 22.64 -5.49 8.22
CA GLY A 27 22.38 -4.42 9.18
C GLY A 27 22.76 -4.83 10.60
N LEU A 28 22.40 -6.06 11.01
CA LEU A 28 22.82 -6.63 12.29
C LEU A 28 24.34 -6.77 12.39
N ILE A 29 24.99 -7.32 11.35
CA ILE A 29 26.47 -7.39 11.29
C ILE A 29 27.09 -5.98 11.40
N GLY A 30 26.50 -5.00 10.73
CA GLY A 30 26.89 -3.60 10.80
C GLY A 30 26.77 -3.00 12.19
N ILE A 31 25.68 -3.30 12.91
CA ILE A 31 25.49 -2.90 14.30
C ILE A 31 26.59 -3.48 15.19
N PHE A 32 26.88 -4.79 15.07
CA PHE A 32 27.98 -5.41 15.82
C PHE A 32 29.35 -4.79 15.47
N GLY A 33 29.54 -4.46 14.19
CA GLY A 33 30.72 -3.76 13.69
C GLY A 33 30.88 -2.36 14.24
N LEU A 34 29.78 -1.63 14.39
CA LEU A 34 29.75 -0.25 14.87
C LEU A 34 30.33 -0.11 16.28
N PHE A 35 30.12 -1.10 17.13
CA PHE A 35 30.70 -1.11 18.48
C PHE A 35 32.21 -1.34 18.50
N LYS A 36 32.79 -1.87 17.41
CA LYS A 36 34.23 -2.08 17.25
C LYS A 36 34.92 -0.89 16.55
N THR A 37 34.18 -0.01 15.89
CA THR A 37 34.73 1.16 15.21
C THR A 37 34.83 2.37 16.14
N LYS A 38 35.85 3.20 15.90
CA LYS A 38 36.07 4.48 16.59
C LYS A 38 35.67 5.62 15.67
N GLY A 39 35.15 6.71 16.23
CA GLY A 39 34.78 7.92 15.50
C GLY A 39 33.47 8.54 15.96
N LEU A 40 33.29 9.84 15.71
CA LEU A 40 32.09 10.58 16.10
C LEU A 40 30.85 10.17 15.29
N TRP A 41 31.03 9.74 14.04
CA TRP A 41 29.97 9.32 13.13
C TRP A 41 29.08 8.19 13.69
N ARG A 42 29.64 7.33 14.56
CA ARG A 42 28.87 6.26 15.22
C ARG A 42 27.76 6.82 16.12
N GLY A 43 28.04 7.92 16.82
CA GLY A 43 27.09 8.56 17.72
C GLY A 43 25.96 9.21 16.93
N TRP A 44 26.30 9.85 15.81
CA TRP A 44 25.32 10.38 14.86
C TRP A 44 24.43 9.29 14.27
N LEU A 45 25.00 8.15 13.89
CA LEU A 45 24.22 7.04 13.33
C LEU A 45 23.28 6.42 14.37
N LEU A 46 23.76 6.17 15.60
CA LEU A 46 22.92 5.68 16.69
C LEU A 46 21.83 6.68 17.06
N ALA A 47 22.16 7.96 17.16
CA ALA A 47 21.20 9.03 17.41
C ALA A 47 20.14 9.06 16.30
N TRP A 48 20.54 8.96 15.03
CA TRP A 48 19.59 8.89 13.91
C TRP A 48 18.62 7.71 14.09
N LEU A 49 19.13 6.50 14.31
CA LEU A 49 18.29 5.31 14.49
C LEU A 49 17.28 5.48 15.64
N LEU A 50 17.70 6.05 16.76
CA LEU A 50 16.83 6.29 17.92
C LEU A 50 15.81 7.41 17.65
N LEU A 51 16.27 8.55 17.11
CA LEU A 51 15.43 9.70 16.83
C LEU A 51 14.41 9.42 15.71
N SER A 52 14.73 8.52 14.79
CA SER A 52 13.81 8.10 13.71
C SER A 52 12.52 7.44 14.22
N GLN A 53 12.48 7.01 15.48
CA GLN A 53 11.31 6.42 16.11
C GLN A 53 10.40 7.46 16.77
N ILE A 54 10.88 8.69 16.98
CA ILE A 54 10.11 9.77 17.62
C ILE A 54 8.78 10.03 16.91
N PRO A 55 8.72 10.18 15.57
CA PRO A 55 7.46 10.49 14.92
C PRO A 55 6.40 9.40 15.13
N ALA A 56 6.80 8.13 15.18
CA ALA A 56 5.88 7.03 15.49
C ALA A 56 5.45 7.02 16.97
N ALA A 57 6.32 7.42 17.90
CA ALA A 57 6.04 7.44 19.34
C ALA A 57 5.07 8.57 19.76
N ILE A 58 5.00 9.67 19.00
CA ILE A 58 4.18 10.85 19.34
C ILE A 58 2.86 10.95 18.56
N THR A 59 2.54 9.96 17.72
CA THR A 59 1.32 9.92 16.90
C THR A 59 0.40 8.77 17.29
N ASN A 60 -0.91 8.98 17.30
CA ASN A 60 -1.91 8.01 17.75
C ASN A 60 -2.79 7.42 16.63
N GLU A 61 -2.35 7.45 15.38
CA GLU A 61 -3.12 6.90 14.25
C GLU A 61 -2.47 5.62 13.72
N GLY A 62 -3.16 4.49 13.81
CA GLY A 62 -2.77 3.25 13.13
C GLY A 62 -1.35 2.75 13.46
N LEU A 63 -1.06 2.54 14.76
CA LEU A 63 0.21 1.99 15.21
C LEU A 63 0.20 0.45 15.13
N PRO A 64 1.28 -0.19 14.62
CA PRO A 64 2.50 0.40 14.06
C PRO A 64 2.30 0.93 12.64
N HIS A 65 2.91 2.10 12.32
CA HIS A 65 2.82 2.73 10.99
C HIS A 65 4.20 2.89 10.36
N ALA A 66 4.50 2.14 9.29
CA ALA A 66 5.85 2.10 8.71
C ALA A 66 6.33 3.48 8.21
N LEU A 67 5.44 4.26 7.59
CA LEU A 67 5.78 5.58 7.05
C LEU A 67 6.27 6.57 8.12
N ARG A 68 5.81 6.44 9.37
CA ARG A 68 6.25 7.33 10.47
C ARG A 68 7.63 6.98 10.99
N THR A 69 8.13 5.79 10.68
CA THR A 69 9.50 5.37 10.96
C THR A 69 10.40 5.38 9.73
N LEU A 70 9.91 5.82 8.56
CA LEU A 70 10.62 5.71 7.29
C LEU A 70 12.01 6.36 7.29
N MET A 71 12.21 7.37 8.14
CA MET A 71 13.51 8.02 8.33
C MET A 71 14.59 7.07 8.88
N ILE A 72 14.25 5.88 9.37
CA ILE A 72 15.24 4.87 9.77
C ILE A 72 15.97 4.28 8.57
N VAL A 73 15.35 4.27 7.38
CA VAL A 73 15.85 3.54 6.20
C VAL A 73 17.27 3.94 5.82
N PRO A 74 17.61 5.24 5.61
CA PRO A 74 18.98 5.60 5.23
C PRO A 74 20.02 5.21 6.29
N GLY A 75 19.69 5.38 7.58
CA GLY A 75 20.58 4.99 8.68
C GLY A 75 20.80 3.48 8.74
N PHE A 76 19.74 2.69 8.54
CA PHE A 76 19.85 1.24 8.52
C PHE A 76 20.56 0.72 7.27
N SER A 77 20.36 1.34 6.10
CA SER A 77 21.10 1.01 4.87
C SER A 77 22.60 1.28 5.02
N LEU A 78 23.00 2.37 5.71
CA LEU A 78 24.41 2.62 6.05
C LEU A 78 24.97 1.52 6.95
N LEU A 79 24.22 1.08 7.96
CA LEU A 79 24.62 -0.07 8.79
C LEU A 79 24.77 -1.34 7.95
N ALA A 80 23.82 -1.64 7.08
CA ALA A 80 23.92 -2.79 6.19
C ALA A 80 25.17 -2.72 5.30
N GLY A 81 25.49 -1.54 4.76
CA GLY A 81 26.74 -1.31 4.01
C GLY A 81 28.00 -1.58 4.84
N VAL A 82 28.04 -1.12 6.10
CA VAL A 82 29.14 -1.46 7.03
C VAL A 82 29.22 -2.97 7.25
N GLY A 83 28.09 -3.66 7.42
CA GLY A 83 28.06 -5.10 7.59
C GLY A 83 28.57 -5.87 6.37
N VAL A 84 28.19 -5.44 5.17
CA VAL A 84 28.71 -5.99 3.90
C VAL A 84 30.22 -5.77 3.81
N ALA A 85 30.71 -4.58 4.12
CA ALA A 85 32.15 -4.28 4.08
C ALA A 85 32.96 -5.15 5.06
N LEU A 86 32.45 -5.37 6.26
CA LEU A 86 33.08 -6.25 7.26
C LEU A 86 33.08 -7.71 6.81
N ALA A 87 31.97 -8.21 6.28
CA ALA A 87 31.87 -9.56 5.74
C ALA A 87 32.83 -9.75 4.55
N ALA A 88 32.90 -8.78 3.64
CA ALA A 88 33.80 -8.78 2.51
C ALA A 88 35.27 -8.78 2.96
N HIS A 89 35.65 -7.94 3.92
CA HIS A 89 37.01 -7.90 4.44
C HIS A 89 37.45 -9.22 5.07
N TRP A 90 36.55 -9.88 5.81
CA TRP A 90 36.84 -11.20 6.38
C TRP A 90 37.05 -12.27 5.29
N LEU A 91 36.28 -12.19 4.20
CA LEU A 91 36.41 -13.12 3.08
C LEU A 91 37.69 -12.86 2.25
N THR A 92 38.09 -11.59 2.09
CA THR A 92 39.29 -11.24 1.29
C THR A 92 40.58 -11.65 1.97
N GLN A 93 40.61 -11.74 3.30
CA GLN A 93 41.71 -12.34 4.04
C GLN A 93 41.96 -13.82 3.65
N LYS A 94 40.94 -14.51 3.13
CA LYS A 94 41.09 -15.89 2.62
C LYS A 94 41.39 -15.92 1.13
N SER A 95 40.61 -15.19 0.32
CA SER A 95 40.82 -15.05 -1.12
C SER A 95 40.00 -13.90 -1.72
N SER A 96 40.65 -13.00 -2.45
CA SER A 96 40.00 -11.88 -3.15
C SER A 96 39.03 -12.35 -4.22
N VAL A 97 39.34 -13.44 -4.93
CA VAL A 97 38.48 -14.02 -5.98
C VAL A 97 37.20 -14.59 -5.38
N LEU A 98 37.29 -15.36 -4.29
CA LEU A 98 36.11 -15.89 -3.59
C LEU A 98 35.22 -14.76 -3.04
N SER A 99 35.84 -13.68 -2.55
CA SER A 99 35.12 -12.51 -2.04
C SER A 99 34.31 -11.82 -3.13
N PHE A 100 34.96 -11.57 -4.27
CA PHE A 100 34.29 -10.97 -5.41
C PHE A 100 33.14 -11.86 -5.91
N ALA A 101 33.39 -13.17 -6.05
CA ALA A 101 32.36 -14.12 -6.45
C ALA A 101 31.18 -14.17 -5.47
N ALA A 102 31.44 -14.19 -4.16
CA ALA A 102 30.40 -14.20 -3.13
C ALA A 102 29.54 -12.93 -3.16
N ILE A 103 30.16 -11.76 -3.30
CA ILE A 103 29.44 -10.47 -3.42
C ILE A 103 28.60 -10.46 -4.69
N ALA A 104 29.16 -10.91 -5.83
CA ALA A 104 28.43 -10.97 -7.09
C ALA A 104 27.22 -11.91 -6.99
N ILE A 105 27.39 -13.11 -6.43
CA ILE A 105 26.30 -14.07 -6.20
C ILE A 105 25.23 -13.46 -5.28
N LEU A 106 25.64 -12.80 -4.21
CA LEU A 106 24.71 -12.14 -3.28
C LEU A 106 23.90 -11.04 -3.98
N LEU A 107 24.53 -10.20 -4.79
CA LEU A 107 23.85 -9.14 -5.55
C LEU A 107 22.86 -9.72 -6.56
N VAL A 108 23.24 -10.78 -7.26
CA VAL A 108 22.34 -11.50 -8.19
C VAL A 108 21.17 -12.12 -7.43
N ALA A 109 21.43 -12.83 -6.33
CA ALA A 109 20.39 -13.43 -5.49
C ALA A 109 19.41 -12.38 -4.95
N GLN A 110 19.94 -11.24 -4.47
CA GLN A 110 19.12 -10.12 -4.01
C GLN A 110 18.27 -9.53 -5.13
N THR A 111 18.86 -9.34 -6.32
CA THR A 111 18.16 -8.79 -7.49
C THR A 111 17.03 -9.71 -7.94
N VAL A 112 17.29 -11.01 -8.02
CA VAL A 112 16.29 -12.03 -8.37
C VAL A 112 15.19 -12.09 -7.31
N PHE A 113 15.55 -12.08 -6.03
CA PHE A 113 14.60 -12.13 -4.92
C PHE A 113 13.68 -10.90 -4.89
N VAL A 114 14.25 -9.69 -4.96
CA VAL A 114 13.46 -8.45 -5.01
C VAL A 114 12.63 -8.37 -6.29
N GLY A 115 13.17 -8.80 -7.43
CA GLY A 115 12.43 -8.88 -8.68
C GLY A 115 11.22 -9.81 -8.59
N TYR A 116 11.38 -10.99 -7.97
CA TYR A 116 10.27 -11.89 -7.70
C TYR A 116 9.23 -11.26 -6.76
N LEU A 117 9.67 -10.66 -5.66
CA LEU A 117 8.75 -10.01 -4.71
C LEU A 117 7.93 -8.92 -5.38
N PHE A 118 8.57 -8.03 -6.16
CA PHE A 118 7.94 -6.85 -6.73
C PHE A 118 7.11 -7.13 -7.98
N PHE A 119 7.60 -7.99 -8.88
CA PHE A 119 6.93 -8.23 -10.17
C PHE A 119 6.04 -9.48 -10.18
N GLN A 120 6.20 -10.40 -9.23
CA GLN A 120 5.43 -11.65 -9.21
C GLN A 120 4.59 -11.79 -7.94
N LYS A 121 5.17 -11.63 -6.75
CA LYS A 121 4.40 -11.84 -5.51
C LYS A 121 3.44 -10.70 -5.22
N PHE A 122 3.93 -9.46 -5.20
CA PHE A 122 3.14 -8.30 -4.78
C PHE A 122 1.94 -7.99 -5.70
N PRO A 123 2.08 -7.99 -7.05
CA PRO A 123 0.96 -7.66 -7.93
C PRO A 123 -0.11 -8.74 -8.01
N ASN A 124 0.23 -9.99 -7.68
CA ASN A 124 -0.67 -11.13 -7.72
C ASN A 124 -1.24 -11.50 -6.34
N ASP A 125 -0.91 -10.74 -5.29
CA ASP A 125 -1.49 -10.95 -3.96
C ASP A 125 -2.85 -10.25 -3.86
N GLU A 126 -3.89 -11.03 -3.55
CA GLU A 126 -5.27 -10.53 -3.49
C GLU A 126 -5.47 -9.48 -2.40
N LYS A 127 -4.77 -9.57 -1.27
CA LYS A 127 -4.88 -8.60 -0.17
C LYS A 127 -4.16 -7.31 -0.52
N ALA A 128 -3.03 -7.39 -1.21
CA ALA A 128 -2.34 -6.22 -1.74
C ALA A 128 -3.19 -5.52 -2.81
N ALA A 129 -3.75 -6.27 -3.77
CA ALA A 129 -4.66 -5.75 -4.78
C ALA A 129 -5.89 -5.08 -4.12
N TYR A 130 -6.44 -5.71 -3.07
CA TYR A 130 -7.49 -5.13 -2.27
C TYR A 130 -7.04 -3.78 -1.67
N ALA A 131 -5.88 -3.72 -1.00
CA ALA A 131 -5.36 -2.50 -0.37
C ALA A 131 -5.02 -1.37 -1.35
N TRP A 132 -4.74 -1.70 -2.62
CA TRP A 132 -4.46 -0.73 -3.70
C TRP A 132 -5.71 -0.30 -4.49
N GLU A 133 -6.90 -0.62 -3.99
CA GLU A 133 -8.16 -0.27 -4.64
C GLU A 133 -8.26 -0.80 -6.09
N THR A 134 -7.65 -1.95 -6.39
CA THR A 134 -7.63 -2.54 -7.74
C THR A 134 -9.05 -2.64 -8.32
N GLY A 135 -9.22 -2.21 -9.58
CA GLY A 135 -10.51 -2.20 -10.27
C GLY A 135 -11.39 -0.97 -10.00
N LEU A 136 -11.00 -0.05 -9.11
CA LEU A 136 -11.84 1.12 -8.80
C LEU A 136 -12.03 2.05 -9.99
N VAL A 137 -10.97 2.28 -10.79
CA VAL A 137 -11.05 3.16 -11.96
C VAL A 137 -12.03 2.60 -12.99
N GLU A 138 -11.95 1.30 -13.25
CA GLU A 138 -12.88 0.56 -14.10
C GLU A 138 -14.31 0.63 -13.55
N ALA A 139 -14.48 0.46 -12.23
CA ALA A 139 -15.78 0.53 -11.59
C ALA A 139 -16.42 1.93 -11.65
N LEU A 140 -15.63 2.99 -11.50
CA LEU A 140 -16.10 4.37 -11.67
C LEU A 140 -16.45 4.68 -13.13
N LYS A 141 -15.63 4.24 -14.09
CA LYS A 141 -15.97 4.34 -15.52
C LYS A 141 -17.27 3.60 -15.85
N TRP A 142 -17.43 2.40 -15.30
CA TRP A 142 -18.65 1.61 -15.49
C TRP A 142 -19.87 2.28 -14.86
N THR A 143 -19.69 2.91 -13.70
CA THR A 143 -20.72 3.71 -13.03
C THR A 143 -21.20 4.84 -13.94
N GLU A 144 -20.27 5.59 -14.56
CA GLU A 144 -20.63 6.68 -15.49
C GLU A 144 -21.43 6.21 -16.70
N VAL A 145 -21.11 5.03 -17.24
CA VAL A 145 -21.85 4.44 -18.38
C VAL A 145 -23.20 3.89 -17.94
N SER A 146 -23.28 3.37 -16.71
CA SER A 146 -24.49 2.68 -16.21
C SER A 146 -25.54 3.62 -15.63
N ARG A 147 -25.13 4.81 -15.15
CA ARG A 147 -26.02 5.73 -14.45
C ARG A 147 -26.90 6.54 -15.39
N GLY A 148 -28.15 6.76 -14.98
CA GLY A 148 -29.03 7.72 -15.65
C GLY A 148 -28.58 9.18 -15.45
N PRO A 149 -29.05 10.14 -16.26
CA PRO A 149 -28.61 11.55 -16.21
C PRO A 149 -28.81 12.23 -14.85
N THR A 150 -29.80 11.80 -14.08
CA THR A 150 -30.13 12.33 -12.75
C THR A 150 -29.98 11.27 -11.65
N GLU A 151 -29.48 10.08 -11.99
CA GLU A 151 -29.31 8.99 -11.04
C GLU A 151 -28.09 9.28 -10.15
N LEU A 152 -28.30 9.27 -8.83
CA LEU A 152 -27.24 9.44 -7.85
C LEU A 152 -26.46 8.13 -7.70
N CYS A 153 -25.13 8.22 -7.62
CA CYS A 153 -24.28 7.12 -7.17
C CYS A 153 -23.75 7.40 -5.76
N THR A 154 -24.08 6.53 -4.82
CA THR A 154 -23.52 6.56 -3.46
C THR A 154 -22.26 5.70 -3.40
N LEU A 155 -21.15 6.30 -3.01
CA LEU A 155 -19.86 5.65 -2.78
C LEU A 155 -19.72 5.24 -1.32
N THR A 156 -19.28 4.01 -1.11
CA THR A 156 -18.96 3.50 0.24
C THR A 156 -17.91 4.38 0.93
N GLY A 157 -18.08 4.59 2.24
CA GLY A 157 -17.14 5.36 3.06
C GLY A 157 -15.90 4.57 3.45
N VAL A 158 -15.82 3.29 3.04
CA VAL A 158 -14.59 2.48 3.14
C VAL A 158 -13.53 2.95 2.14
N LEU A 159 -13.94 3.60 1.04
CA LEU A 159 -13.01 4.19 0.09
C LEU A 159 -12.35 5.42 0.71
N GLU A 160 -11.03 5.38 0.84
CA GLU A 160 -10.25 6.53 1.26
C GLU A 160 -10.14 7.52 0.08
N TYR A 161 -10.46 8.80 0.33
CA TYR A 161 -10.33 9.90 -0.65
C TYR A 161 -11.07 9.69 -1.99
N PRO A 162 -12.38 9.35 -1.99
CA PRO A 162 -13.15 9.09 -3.21
C PRO A 162 -13.11 10.26 -4.22
N GLU A 163 -12.98 11.49 -3.72
CA GLU A 163 -12.88 12.71 -4.51
C GLU A 163 -11.69 12.70 -5.47
N ALA A 164 -10.55 12.16 -5.04
CA ALA A 164 -9.33 12.10 -5.85
C ALA A 164 -9.50 11.13 -7.03
N TYR A 165 -10.12 9.97 -6.79
CA TYR A 165 -10.42 8.99 -7.84
C TYR A 165 -11.43 9.54 -8.85
N LEU A 166 -12.46 10.26 -8.38
CA LEU A 166 -13.41 10.92 -9.26
C LEU A 166 -12.77 12.02 -10.10
N GLN A 167 -11.84 12.81 -9.56
CA GLN A 167 -11.10 13.80 -10.37
C GLN A 167 -10.31 13.12 -11.49
N PHE A 168 -9.68 11.98 -11.19
CA PHE A 168 -8.91 11.24 -12.18
C PHE A 168 -9.78 10.68 -13.31
N VAL A 169 -10.96 10.14 -12.97
CA VAL A 169 -11.88 9.51 -13.93
C VAL A 169 -12.68 10.57 -14.71
N LEU A 170 -13.31 11.50 -14.00
CA LEU A 170 -14.23 12.49 -14.59
C LEU A 170 -13.50 13.66 -15.24
N LYS A 171 -12.26 13.94 -14.83
CA LYS A 171 -11.44 15.07 -15.29
C LYS A 171 -12.22 16.40 -15.27
N PRO A 172 -12.82 16.79 -14.12
CA PRO A 172 -13.57 18.03 -14.01
C PRO A 172 -12.65 19.23 -14.21
N ASP A 173 -13.23 20.39 -14.54
CA ASP A 173 -12.49 21.66 -14.60
C ASP A 173 -11.81 21.95 -13.24
N PRO A 174 -10.47 22.09 -13.17
CA PRO A 174 -9.79 22.34 -11.90
C PRO A 174 -10.25 23.62 -11.20
N GLY A 175 -10.63 24.65 -11.98
CA GLY A 175 -11.14 25.91 -11.43
C GLY A 175 -12.45 25.72 -10.66
N SER A 176 -13.33 24.84 -11.13
CA SER A 176 -14.58 24.48 -10.44
C SER A 176 -14.33 23.82 -9.08
N ILE A 177 -13.38 22.87 -9.02
CA ILE A 177 -13.02 22.16 -7.79
C ILE A 177 -12.37 23.12 -6.78
N GLN A 178 -11.46 23.99 -7.23
CA GLN A 178 -10.80 24.97 -6.36
C GLN A 178 -11.77 25.96 -5.70
N ARG A 179 -12.91 26.24 -6.36
CA ARG A 179 -13.99 27.07 -5.79
C ARG A 179 -14.91 26.31 -4.84
N GLY A 180 -14.59 25.06 -4.52
CA GLY A 180 -15.43 24.19 -3.67
C GLY A 180 -16.57 23.50 -4.43
N GLY A 181 -16.47 23.39 -5.75
CA GLY A 181 -17.40 22.58 -6.53
C GLY A 181 -17.34 21.11 -6.12
N GLY A 182 -18.50 20.47 -5.99
CA GLY A 182 -18.61 19.04 -5.70
C GLY A 182 -18.61 18.18 -6.96
N TYR A 183 -19.08 16.94 -6.81
CA TYR A 183 -19.21 15.95 -7.89
C TYR A 183 -20.69 15.69 -8.16
N PRO A 184 -21.29 16.33 -9.18
CA PRO A 184 -22.71 16.16 -9.47
C PRO A 184 -23.08 14.69 -9.72
N GLY A 185 -24.14 14.24 -9.05
CA GLY A 185 -24.60 12.85 -9.13
C GLY A 185 -23.77 11.86 -8.32
N TYR A 186 -22.89 12.33 -7.43
CA TYR A 186 -22.20 11.51 -6.44
C TYR A 186 -22.54 11.92 -5.02
N HIS A 187 -22.67 10.93 -4.16
CA HIS A 187 -22.82 11.10 -2.72
C HIS A 187 -21.83 10.18 -1.99
N PHE A 188 -21.17 10.71 -0.96
CA PHE A 188 -20.15 9.98 -0.22
C PHE A 188 -20.66 9.61 1.17
N LEU A 189 -20.58 8.33 1.52
CA LEU A 189 -20.79 7.94 2.92
C LEU A 189 -19.60 8.40 3.78
N PRO A 190 -19.82 8.70 5.08
CA PRO A 190 -18.75 9.06 6.01
C PRO A 190 -17.60 8.06 6.04
N LEU A 191 -16.36 8.55 6.18
CA LEU A 191 -15.16 7.71 6.23
C LEU A 191 -15.29 6.59 7.28
N GLY A 192 -14.91 5.36 6.89
CA GLY A 192 -15.02 4.15 7.71
C GLY A 192 -16.41 3.51 7.73
N ARG A 193 -17.43 4.15 7.13
CA ARG A 193 -18.78 3.59 7.05
C ARG A 193 -18.98 2.78 5.78
N ALA A 194 -19.09 1.46 5.93
CA ALA A 194 -19.56 0.59 4.86
C ALA A 194 -21.04 0.85 4.53
N THR A 195 -21.39 0.61 3.28
CA THR A 195 -22.78 0.58 2.82
C THR A 195 -23.58 -0.48 3.60
N ASP A 196 -24.74 -0.10 4.13
CA ASP A 196 -25.63 -0.98 4.87
C ASP A 196 -26.99 -1.06 4.14
N PRO A 197 -27.30 -2.17 3.45
CA PRO A 197 -28.55 -2.32 2.70
C PRO A 197 -29.84 -2.15 3.51
N ARG A 198 -29.76 -2.21 4.85
CA ARG A 198 -30.91 -1.99 5.75
C ARG A 198 -31.15 -0.51 6.07
N ARG A 199 -30.11 0.32 5.95
CA ARG A 199 -30.15 1.76 6.25
C ARG A 199 -30.08 2.62 5.00
N ASP A 200 -29.34 2.15 4.00
CA ASP A 200 -29.11 2.81 2.73
C ASP A 200 -30.15 2.32 1.71
N THR A 201 -31.37 2.84 1.81
CA THR A 201 -32.49 2.37 0.97
C THR A 201 -32.89 3.37 -0.11
N ALA A 202 -32.17 4.49 -0.24
CA ALA A 202 -32.45 5.50 -1.25
C ALA A 202 -32.22 4.93 -2.65
N GLU A 203 -33.06 5.32 -3.61
CA GLU A 203 -32.92 4.88 -4.99
C GLU A 203 -31.65 5.43 -5.64
N GLY A 204 -31.10 4.63 -6.56
CA GLY A 204 -29.93 5.00 -7.34
C GLY A 204 -28.88 3.89 -7.35
N LEU A 205 -27.65 4.28 -7.66
CA LEU A 205 -26.51 3.38 -7.69
C LEU A 205 -25.76 3.40 -6.36
N TYR A 206 -25.18 2.26 -6.03
CA TYR A 206 -24.25 2.11 -4.92
C TYR A 206 -23.00 1.41 -5.43
N LEU A 207 -21.88 2.12 -5.38
CA LEU A 207 -20.58 1.54 -5.64
C LEU A 207 -19.92 1.21 -4.29
N GLU A 208 -19.73 -0.08 -4.05
CA GLU A 208 -19.18 -0.57 -2.79
C GLU A 208 -18.07 -1.61 -3.01
N ARG A 209 -17.28 -1.83 -1.97
CA ARG A 209 -16.32 -2.91 -1.93
C ARG A 209 -17.04 -4.25 -2.00
N ALA A 210 -16.46 -5.19 -2.74
CA ALA A 210 -16.96 -6.55 -2.87
C ALA A 210 -16.86 -7.28 -1.51
N TYR A 211 -17.93 -7.21 -0.70
CA TYR A 211 -18.06 -7.98 0.53
C TYR A 211 -19.12 -9.08 0.39
N PHE A 212 -18.92 -10.17 1.13
CA PHE A 212 -19.85 -11.29 1.22
C PHE A 212 -20.97 -10.99 2.22
N ALA A 213 -21.82 -10.01 1.90
CA ALA A 213 -23.08 -9.81 2.60
C ALA A 213 -24.23 -10.04 1.62
N GLY A 214 -25.20 -10.88 2.02
CA GLY A 214 -26.42 -11.09 1.24
C GLY A 214 -27.14 -9.76 1.04
N LYS A 215 -27.50 -9.45 -0.21
CA LYS A 215 -28.22 -8.23 -0.56
C LYS A 215 -29.72 -8.50 -0.58
N PRO A 216 -30.55 -7.55 -0.12
CA PRO A 216 -32.00 -7.69 -0.23
C PRO A 216 -32.44 -7.66 -1.71
N PRO A 217 -33.64 -8.17 -2.05
CA PRO A 217 -34.05 -8.36 -3.44
C PRO A 217 -34.10 -7.07 -4.29
N ASN A 218 -34.29 -5.93 -3.64
CA ASN A 218 -34.33 -4.62 -4.29
C ASN A 218 -32.94 -4.06 -4.65
N TRP A 219 -31.87 -4.72 -4.21
CA TRP A 219 -30.48 -4.41 -4.59
C TRP A 219 -30.06 -5.30 -5.74
N LYS A 220 -30.20 -4.81 -6.97
CA LYS A 220 -29.85 -5.55 -8.18
C LYS A 220 -28.44 -5.21 -8.61
N LYS A 221 -27.57 -6.21 -8.68
CA LYS A 221 -26.21 -6.03 -9.19
C LYS A 221 -26.25 -5.60 -10.66
N VAL A 222 -25.42 -4.63 -11.02
CA VAL A 222 -25.21 -4.18 -12.41
C VAL A 222 -23.91 -4.80 -12.91
N PRO A 223 -23.96 -5.92 -13.65
CA PRO A 223 -22.75 -6.63 -14.06
C PRO A 223 -21.91 -5.76 -15.03
N PRO A 224 -20.58 -5.72 -14.86
CA PRO A 224 -19.70 -5.06 -15.82
C PRO A 224 -19.64 -5.80 -17.17
N PRO A 225 -19.19 -5.12 -18.24
CA PRO A 225 -18.77 -5.78 -19.47
C PRO A 225 -17.51 -6.64 -19.22
N GLU A 226 -17.22 -7.57 -20.13
CA GLU A 226 -16.07 -8.49 -20.04
C GLU A 226 -14.73 -7.77 -19.81
N GLU A 227 -14.53 -6.60 -20.45
CA GLU A 227 -13.33 -5.76 -20.27
C GLU A 227 -13.08 -5.39 -18.79
N TYR A 228 -14.16 -5.21 -18.00
CA TYR A 228 -14.10 -4.79 -16.60
C TYR A 228 -14.45 -5.92 -15.63
N GLU A 229 -14.51 -7.18 -16.08
CA GLU A 229 -14.91 -8.30 -15.23
C GLU A 229 -14.03 -8.43 -13.97
N LYS A 230 -12.72 -8.17 -14.10
CA LYS A 230 -11.77 -8.20 -12.97
C LYS A 230 -12.11 -7.21 -11.86
N MET A 231 -12.79 -6.10 -12.17
CA MET A 231 -13.20 -5.13 -11.16
C MET A 231 -14.16 -5.77 -10.15
N ASP A 232 -14.99 -6.73 -10.60
CA ASP A 232 -16.08 -7.33 -9.84
C ASP A 232 -15.62 -8.16 -8.63
N LEU A 233 -14.33 -8.54 -8.64
CA LEU A 233 -13.62 -9.18 -7.54
C LEU A 233 -13.44 -8.22 -6.35
N TYR A 234 -13.33 -6.92 -6.60
CA TYR A 234 -12.95 -5.91 -5.59
C TYR A 234 -14.03 -4.84 -5.38
N TRP A 235 -14.80 -4.53 -6.42
CA TRP A 235 -15.78 -3.46 -6.49
C TRP A 235 -17.05 -3.92 -7.17
N ARG A 236 -18.19 -3.59 -6.59
CA ARG A 236 -19.49 -3.99 -7.13
C ARG A 236 -20.42 -2.80 -7.20
N LEU A 237 -21.13 -2.72 -8.33
CA LEU A 237 -22.14 -1.73 -8.58
C LEU A 237 -23.52 -2.38 -8.38
N TYR A 238 -24.34 -1.76 -7.55
CA TYR A 238 -25.73 -2.16 -7.33
C TYR A 238 -26.66 -1.02 -7.70
N ARG A 239 -27.79 -1.36 -8.31
CA ARG A 239 -28.94 -0.48 -8.50
C ARG A 239 -30.01 -0.82 -7.47
N VAL A 240 -30.41 0.18 -6.70
CA VAL A 240 -31.44 0.07 -5.68
C VAL A 240 -32.69 0.75 -6.21
N THR A 241 -33.78 0.00 -6.23
CA THR A 241 -35.12 0.52 -6.52
C THR A 241 -35.95 0.49 -5.24
N THR A 242 -36.91 1.40 -5.10
CA THR A 242 -37.93 1.23 -4.07
C THR A 242 -38.69 -0.08 -4.30
N PRO A 243 -39.10 -0.77 -3.22
CA PRO A 243 -39.89 -2.01 -3.32
C PRO A 243 -41.23 -1.81 -4.03
#